data_AF-A0A9E4D4Z1-F1
#
_entry.id   AF-A0A9E4D4Z1-F1
#
_cell.length_a   1.000
_cell.length_b   1.000
_cell.length_c   1.000
_cell.angle_alpha   90.00
_cell.angle_beta   90.00
_cell.angle_gamma   90.00
#
_symmetry.space_group_name_H-M   'P 1'
#
loop_
_entity.id
_entity.type
_entity.pdbx_description
1 polymer ?
#
loop_
_entity_poly.entity_id
_entity_poly.type
_entity_poly.pdbx_seq_one_letter_code
_entity_poly.pdbx_strand_id
1 'polypeptide(L)'
;MALPSYASPLQRVWYYAFRVICGLVFFYLMFPILVIIPLSFNAQDFFTFTPEMLSLDPDGFSLKHYIDFFTNPDWQMATRNSLTIAPMATLLSVSLGTLAAIGLSQSHVPFKRIIMAVLISPMIVP
;
A
#
# COMPACT_ATOMS: atom_id res chain seq x y z
N MET A 1 -13.89 -15.85 -17.12
CA MET A 1 -13.67 -16.38 -18.48
C MET A 1 -13.48 -17.89 -18.39
N ALA A 2 -14.46 -18.69 -18.81
CA ALA A 2 -14.39 -20.16 -18.73
C ALA A 2 -13.32 -20.74 -19.67
N LEU A 3 -12.75 -21.90 -19.33
CA LEU A 3 -11.77 -22.59 -20.17
C LEU A 3 -12.44 -23.06 -21.48
N PRO A 4 -11.80 -22.87 -22.65
CA PRO A 4 -12.31 -23.39 -23.92
C PRO A 4 -12.51 -24.91 -23.88
N SER A 5 -13.52 -25.42 -24.59
CA SER A 5 -13.87 -26.85 -24.59
C SER A 5 -12.73 -27.77 -25.05
N TYR A 6 -11.84 -27.27 -25.91
CA TYR A 6 -10.66 -27.98 -26.42
C TYR A 6 -9.42 -27.92 -25.51
N ALA A 7 -9.49 -27.29 -24.33
CA ALA A 7 -8.35 -27.20 -23.43
C ALA A 7 -7.90 -28.58 -22.91
N SER A 8 -6.61 -28.88 -23.06
CA SER A 8 -6.04 -30.15 -22.59
C SER A 8 -6.14 -30.28 -21.07
N PRO A 9 -6.15 -31.50 -20.50
CA PRO A 9 -6.23 -31.70 -19.05
C PRO A 9 -5.16 -30.92 -18.28
N LEU A 10 -3.94 -30.88 -18.83
CA LEU A 10 -2.82 -30.12 -18.28
C LEU A 10 -3.08 -28.60 -18.25
N GLN A 11 -3.64 -28.04 -19.32
CA GLN A 11 -3.99 -26.61 -19.38
C GLN A 11 -5.05 -26.23 -18.36
N ARG A 12 -6.05 -27.10 -18.16
CA ARG A 12 -7.10 -26.88 -17.15
C ARG A 12 -6.51 -26.87 -15.75
N VAL A 13 -5.67 -27.86 -15.42
CA VAL A 13 -4.97 -27.95 -14.12
C VAL A 13 -4.11 -26.71 -13.89
N TRP A 14 -3.28 -26.33 -14.88
CA TRP A 14 -2.40 -25.15 -14.76
C TRP A 14 -3.18 -23.86 -14.52
N TYR A 15 -4.29 -23.67 -15.23
CA TYR A 15 -5.13 -22.50 -15.08
C TYR A 15 -5.72 -22.35 -13.66
N TYR A 16 -6.21 -23.44 -13.07
CA TYR A 16 -6.72 -23.41 -11.70
C TYR A 16 -5.59 -23.28 -10.69
N ALA A 17 -4.48 -23.99 -10.88
CA ALA A 17 -3.31 -23.91 -10.01
C ALA A 17 -2.75 -22.47 -9.96
N PHE A 18 -2.58 -21.82 -11.11
CA PHE A 18 -2.12 -20.43 -11.19
C PHE A 18 -3.05 -19.48 -10.42
N ARG A 19 -4.37 -19.64 -10.56
CA ARG A 19 -5.33 -18.82 -9.82
C ARG A 19 -5.31 -19.05 -8.33
N VAL A 20 -5.17 -20.29 -7.90
CA VAL A 20 -5.03 -20.63 -6.48
C VAL A 20 -3.76 -19.98 -5.94
N ILE A 21 -2.64 -20.07 -6.65
CA ILE A 21 -1.37 -19.42 -6.27
C ILE A 21 -1.56 -17.90 -6.17
N CYS A 22 -2.14 -17.25 -7.19
CA CYS A 22 -2.43 -15.82 -7.11
C CYS A 22 -3.32 -15.47 -5.92
N GLY A 23 -4.37 -16.25 -5.67
CA GLY A 23 -5.25 -16.08 -4.51
C GLY A 23 -4.51 -16.19 -3.18
N LEU A 24 -3.62 -17.17 -3.05
CA LEU A 24 -2.78 -17.35 -1.86
C LEU A 24 -1.79 -16.20 -1.67
N VAL A 25 -1.17 -15.71 -2.76
CA VAL A 25 -0.28 -14.54 -2.70
C VAL A 25 -1.05 -13.29 -2.28
N PHE A 26 -2.22 -13.03 -2.87
CA PHE A 26 -3.07 -11.91 -2.47
C PHE A 26 -3.50 -12.03 -1.01
N PHE A 27 -3.91 -13.22 -0.56
CA PHE A 27 -4.26 -13.46 0.82
C PHE A 27 -3.06 -13.18 1.75
N TYR A 28 -1.88 -13.69 1.43
CA TYR A 28 -0.67 -13.45 2.22
C TYR A 28 -0.31 -11.97 2.33
N LEU A 29 -0.42 -11.21 1.23
CA LEU A 29 -0.17 -9.76 1.23
C LEU A 29 -1.23 -8.97 2.02
N MET A 30 -2.49 -9.43 2.03
CA MET A 30 -3.59 -8.80 2.76
C MET A 30 -3.70 -9.27 4.21
N PHE A 31 -3.16 -10.43 4.55
CA PHE A 31 -3.21 -11.02 5.89
C PHE A 31 -2.82 -10.04 7.01
N PRO A 32 -1.70 -9.28 6.94
CA PRO A 32 -1.38 -8.32 7.99
C PRO A 32 -2.43 -7.22 8.16
N ILE A 33 -3.06 -6.77 7.07
CA ILE A 33 -4.14 -5.79 7.13
C ILE A 33 -5.38 -6.40 7.80
N LEU A 34 -5.72 -7.64 7.45
CA LEU A 34 -6.84 -8.38 8.07
C LEU A 34 -6.64 -8.58 9.58
N VAL A 35 -5.39 -8.75 10.03
CA VAL A 35 -5.03 -8.86 11.45
C VAL A 35 -5.16 -7.52 12.19
N ILE A 36 -4.89 -6.40 11.51
CA ILE A 36 -5.00 -5.05 12.09
C ILE A 36 -6.46 -4.62 12.27
N ILE A 37 -7.38 -5.03 11.38
CA ILE A 37 -8.81 -4.66 11.46
C ILE A 37 -9.44 -5.01 12.81
N PRO A 38 -9.34 -6.23 13.37
CA PRO A 38 -9.93 -6.50 14.68
C PRO A 38 -9.16 -5.75 15.80
N LEU A 39 -7.84 -5.56 15.67
CA LEU A 39 -7.04 -4.83 16.66
C LEU A 39 -7.39 -3.34 16.72
N SER A 40 -7.92 -2.73 15.66
CA SER A 40 -8.38 -1.34 15.71
C SER A 40 -9.60 -1.14 16.60
N PHE A 41 -10.32 -2.22 16.93
CA PHE A 41 -11.41 -2.23 17.90
C PHE A 41 -10.95 -2.60 19.31
N ASN A 42 -9.64 -2.68 19.59
CA ASN A 42 -9.17 -3.08 20.92
C ASN A 42 -9.51 -2.01 21.99
N ALA A 43 -10.01 -2.45 23.15
CA ALA A 43 -10.33 -1.56 24.28
C ALA A 43 -9.08 -1.00 25.01
N GLN A 44 -7.92 -1.62 24.86
CA GLN A 44 -6.63 -1.19 25.39
C GLN A 44 -5.88 -0.28 24.40
N ASP A 45 -4.92 0.50 24.90
CA ASP A 45 -4.10 1.41 24.06
C ASP A 45 -2.99 0.66 23.30
N PHE A 46 -2.74 -0.59 23.66
CA PHE A 46 -1.75 -1.44 23.01
C PHE A 46 -2.38 -2.28 21.91
N PHE A 47 -1.75 -2.31 20.73
CA PHE A 47 -2.13 -3.16 19.60
C PHE A 47 -1.72 -4.63 19.83
N THR A 48 -2.17 -5.23 20.92
CA THR A 48 -1.95 -6.63 21.27
C THR A 48 -3.27 -7.38 21.35
N PHE A 49 -3.25 -8.67 21.01
CA PHE A 49 -4.41 -9.54 21.22
C PHE A 49 -4.55 -9.82 22.71
N THR A 50 -5.45 -9.10 23.38
CA THR A 50 -5.69 -9.27 24.80
C THR A 50 -6.49 -10.56 25.07
N PRO A 51 -6.39 -11.16 26.27
CA PRO A 51 -7.16 -12.35 26.61
C PRO A 51 -8.66 -12.19 26.38
N GLU A 52 -9.21 -11.01 26.68
CA GLU A 52 -10.63 -10.65 26.53
C GLU A 52 -11.05 -10.65 25.05
N MET A 53 -10.18 -10.12 24.18
CA MET A 53 -10.40 -10.09 22.74
C MET A 53 -10.34 -11.51 22.13
N LEU A 54 -9.44 -12.36 22.63
CA LEU A 54 -9.33 -13.77 22.22
C LEU A 54 -10.51 -14.62 22.74
N SER A 55 -11.06 -14.29 23.92
CA SER A 55 -12.26 -14.94 24.47
C SER A 55 -13.57 -14.40 23.90
N LEU A 56 -13.52 -13.46 22.95
CA LEU A 56 -14.67 -12.78 22.36
C LEU A 56 -15.58 -12.11 23.43
N ASP A 57 -14.95 -11.61 24.49
CA ASP A 57 -15.63 -10.86 25.53
C ASP A 57 -15.96 -9.45 25.01
N PRO A 58 -17.23 -8.99 25.09
CA PRO A 58 -17.60 -7.62 24.74
C PRO A 58 -16.71 -6.54 25.39
N ASP A 59 -16.19 -6.78 26.59
CA ASP A 59 -15.35 -5.81 27.31
C ASP A 59 -13.97 -5.59 26.64
N GLY A 60 -13.54 -6.52 25.78
CA GLY A 60 -12.30 -6.41 24.99
C GLY A 60 -12.42 -5.50 23.76
N PHE A 61 -13.64 -5.14 23.35
CA PHE A 61 -13.90 -4.36 22.13
C PHE A 61 -14.38 -2.93 22.44
N SER A 62 -13.81 -1.94 21.76
CA SER A 62 -14.14 -0.52 21.91
C SER A 62 -13.97 0.25 20.61
N LEU A 63 -14.78 1.30 20.44
CA LEU A 63 -14.66 2.27 19.36
C LEU A 63 -13.80 3.49 19.73
N LYS A 64 -13.14 3.47 20.90
CA LYS A 64 -12.40 4.62 21.43
C LYS A 64 -11.39 5.22 20.44
N HIS A 65 -10.67 4.38 19.69
CA HIS A 65 -9.64 4.82 18.74
C HIS A 65 -10.25 5.56 17.54
N TYR A 66 -11.43 5.10 17.09
CA TYR A 66 -12.17 5.78 16.04
C TYR A 66 -12.75 7.11 16.51
N ILE A 67 -13.29 7.16 17.74
CA ILE A 67 -13.79 8.39 18.33
C ILE A 67 -12.64 9.40 18.49
N ASP A 68 -11.51 8.97 19.07
CA ASP A 68 -10.31 9.80 19.25
C ASP A 68 -9.83 10.39 17.93
N PHE A 69 -9.77 9.59 16.85
CA PHE A 69 -9.41 10.08 15.53
C PHE A 69 -10.28 11.26 15.06
N PHE A 70 -11.58 11.25 15.33
CA PHE A 70 -12.50 12.32 14.92
C PHE A 70 -12.58 13.49 15.91
N THR A 71 -12.32 13.26 17.20
CA THR A 71 -12.42 14.31 18.23
C THR A 71 -11.09 15.03 18.49
N ASN A 72 -9.97 14.37 18.23
CA ASN A 72 -8.64 14.91 18.50
C ASN A 72 -8.21 15.86 17.37
N PRO A 73 -7.94 17.15 17.68
CA PRO A 73 -7.57 18.14 16.67
C PRO A 73 -6.23 17.82 15.98
N ASP A 74 -5.30 17.13 16.65
CA ASP A 74 -3.99 16.80 16.09
C ASP A 74 -4.12 15.75 14.98
N TRP A 75 -4.93 14.72 15.20
CA TRP A 75 -5.25 13.70 14.18
C TRP A 75 -5.94 14.32 12.96
N GLN A 76 -6.91 15.22 13.20
CA GLN A 76 -7.62 15.92 12.14
C GLN A 76 -6.70 16.87 11.35
N MET A 77 -5.82 17.59 12.03
CA MET A 77 -4.87 18.50 11.38
C MET A 77 -3.85 17.72 10.54
N ALA A 78 -3.28 16.64 11.08
CA ALA A 78 -2.34 15.78 10.36
C ALA A 78 -2.98 15.14 9.11
N THR A 79 -4.23 14.69 9.23
CA THR A 79 -5.00 14.12 8.11
C THR A 79 -5.24 15.17 7.02
N ARG A 80 -5.68 16.38 7.39
CA ARG A 80 -5.92 17.48 6.44
C ARG A 80 -4.64 17.93 5.74
N ASN A 81 -3.54 18.04 6.48
CA ASN A 81 -2.24 18.37 5.92
C ASN A 81 -1.82 17.33 4.88
N SER A 82 -1.92 16.04 5.23
CA SER A 82 -1.57 14.94 4.31
C SER A 82 -2.44 14.95 3.06
N LEU A 83 -3.77 15.10 3.20
CA LEU A 83 -4.71 15.16 2.08
C LEU A 83 -4.50 16.37 1.17
N THR A 84 -3.95 17.47 1.70
CA THR A 84 -3.66 18.68 0.92
C THR A 84 -2.29 18.59 0.24
N ILE A 85 -1.27 18.11 0.95
CA ILE A 85 0.11 18.07 0.47
C ILE A 85 0.31 16.94 -0.54
N ALA A 86 -0.23 15.75 -0.29
CA ALA A 86 -0.05 14.58 -1.15
C ALA A 86 -0.42 14.81 -2.63
N PRO A 87 -1.60 15.37 -2.98
CA PRO A 87 -1.94 15.60 -4.39
C PRO A 87 -1.04 16.67 -5.03
N MET A 88 -0.72 17.76 -4.32
CA MET A 88 0.17 18.79 -4.84
C MET A 88 1.58 18.26 -5.09
N ALA A 89 2.12 17.49 -4.15
CA ALA A 89 3.41 16.83 -4.30
C ALA A 89 3.40 15.83 -5.46
N THR A 90 2.34 15.03 -5.60
CA THR A 90 2.19 14.07 -6.70
C THR A 90 2.16 14.78 -8.05
N LEU A 91 1.35 15.84 -8.19
CA LEU A 91 1.25 16.60 -9.44
C LEU A 91 2.60 17.22 -9.82
N LEU A 92 3.28 17.88 -8.88
CA LEU A 92 4.59 18.49 -9.13
C LEU A 92 5.64 17.42 -9.46
N SER A 93 5.69 16.34 -8.69
CA SER A 93 6.66 15.24 -8.90
C SER A 93 6.47 14.58 -10.25
N VAL A 94 5.24 14.19 -10.61
CA VAL A 94 4.93 13.55 -11.90
C VAL A 94 5.21 14.50 -13.05
N SER A 95 4.83 15.77 -12.94
CA SER A 95 5.05 16.76 -14.01
C SER A 95 6.54 16.99 -14.25
N LEU A 96 7.30 17.31 -13.20
CA LEU A 96 8.74 17.56 -13.32
C LEU A 96 9.52 16.30 -13.70
N GLY A 97 9.18 15.15 -13.11
CA GLY A 97 9.80 13.86 -13.42
C GLY A 97 9.57 13.43 -14.87
N THR A 98 8.35 13.61 -15.38
CA THR A 98 8.01 13.30 -16.78
C THR A 98 8.75 14.24 -17.74
N LEU A 99 8.77 15.55 -17.45
CA LEU A 99 9.53 16.52 -18.25
C LEU A 99 11.03 16.20 -18.28
N ALA A 100 11.61 15.84 -17.13
CA ALA A 100 13.01 15.43 -17.03
C ALA A 100 13.29 14.15 -17.82
N ALA A 101 12.39 13.16 -17.75
CA ALA A 101 12.51 11.91 -18.50
C ALA A 101 12.45 12.15 -20.02
N ILE A 102 11.52 12.98 -20.49
CA ILE A 102 11.40 13.35 -21.90
C ILE A 102 12.67 14.08 -22.36
N GLY A 103 13.12 15.08 -21.61
CA GLY A 103 14.33 15.83 -21.93
C GLY A 103 15.57 14.93 -22.01
N LEU A 104 15.81 14.10 -21.00
CA LEU A 104 16.97 13.21 -20.93
C LEU A 104 16.91 12.04 -21.92
N SER A 105 15.73 11.69 -22.44
CA SER A 105 15.59 10.64 -23.45
C SER A 105 16.23 11.00 -24.80
N GLN A 106 16.40 12.30 -25.08
CA GLN A 106 16.98 12.77 -26.34
C GLN A 106 18.47 12.42 -26.45
N SER A 107 18.95 12.20 -27.68
CA SER A 107 20.35 11.81 -27.94
C SER A 107 21.34 12.97 -27.84
N HIS A 108 20.86 14.20 -27.98
CA HIS A 108 21.69 15.41 -28.08
C HIS A 108 21.85 16.18 -26.75
N VAL A 109 21.45 15.58 -25.62
CA VAL A 109 21.49 16.26 -24.32
C VAL A 109 22.93 16.29 -23.80
N PRO A 110 23.55 17.46 -23.60
CA PRO A 110 24.91 17.54 -23.11
C PRO A 110 25.00 17.04 -21.66
N PHE A 111 26.11 16.41 -21.29
CA PHE A 111 26.40 15.92 -19.94
C PHE A 111 25.37 14.94 -19.33
N LYS A 112 24.55 14.27 -20.16
CA LYS A 112 23.51 13.30 -19.74
C LYS A 112 23.95 12.32 -18.64
N ARG A 113 25.17 11.78 -18.73
CA ARG A 113 25.71 10.81 -17.76
C ARG A 113 25.89 11.41 -16.36
N ILE A 114 26.31 12.67 -16.28
CA ILE A 114 26.48 13.39 -15.00
C ILE A 114 25.12 13.72 -14.41
N ILE A 115 24.19 14.22 -15.24
CA ILE A 115 22.83 14.56 -14.79
C ILE A 115 22.12 13.32 -14.23
N MET A 116 22.18 12.20 -14.94
CA MET A 116 21.64 10.92 -14.48
C MET A 116 22.30 10.44 -13.18
N ALA A 117 23.62 10.59 -13.04
CA ALA A 117 24.34 10.19 -11.83
C ALA A 117 23.87 10.99 -10.60
N VAL A 118 23.66 12.31 -10.74
CA VAL A 118 23.15 13.17 -9.67
C VAL A 118 21.67 12.85 -9.33
N LEU A 119 20.85 12.56 -10.34
CA LEU A 119 19.44 12.22 -10.11
C LEU A 119 19.25 10.86 -9.44
N ILE A 120 20.12 9.89 -9.74
CA ILE A 120 20.02 8.52 -9.21
C ILE A 120 20.79 8.37 -7.88
N SER A 121 21.81 9.19 -7.62
CA SER A 121 22.63 9.08 -6.40
C SER A 121 21.81 9.01 -5.10
N PRO A 122 20.79 9.85 -4.84
CA PRO A 122 20.01 9.76 -3.59
C PRO A 122 19.17 8.48 -3.48
N MET A 123 18.93 7.75 -4.58
CA MET A 123 18.24 6.45 -4.54
C MET A 123 19.20 5.29 -4.23
N ILE A 124 20.48 5.43 -4.56
CA ILE A 124 21.51 4.39 -4.35
C ILE A 124 22.19 4.57 -2.99
N VAL A 125 22.44 5.81 -2.60
CA VAL A 125 23.11 6.16 -1.34
C VAL A 125 22.14 7.02 -0.54
N PRO A 126 21.64 6.52 0.61
CA PRO A 126 20.74 7.27 1.48
C PRO A 126 21.43 8.46 2.15
#